data_AF-A0A950SL08-F1
#
_entry.id   AF-A0A950SL08-F1
#
_cell.length_a   1.000
_cell.length_b   1.000
_cell.length_c   1.000
_cell.angle_alpha   90.00
_cell.angle_beta   90.00
_cell.angle_gamma   90.00
#
_symmetry.space_group_name_H-M   'P 1'
#
loop_
_entity.id
_entity.type
_entity.pdbx_description
1 polymer ?
#
loop_
_entity_poly.entity_id
_entity_poly.type
_entity_poly.pdbx_seq_one_letter_code
_entity_poly.pdbx_strand_id
1 'polypeptide(L)'
;MLQSGLRIEEASELATLDVLRRRHPDGRTYYMLHVKPSKFDHARVVPIGDGLGRVIAEIIRQVKAFYGTDRVPHCDHYDAGEKRALPRAPYLLQGCRHPSPLALAAIRTRLARLSRLAEARSADGSSLIVRPHDCRRAFAPEHLNNNTPIHVIQALLGHASPDTVMVYAKLYPSTLVEEYRKAVRAVYTDHHGADSLRNPTREEWAEFQASCSMRDMGTHLCALPTGEHCARGLVCLGCGHAQPKKSATPVFRRMLASHERSLTRARGNGEPAGQIAARELEIVRIQSALRRAEELIADVAAAIEAAA
;
A
#
# COMPACT_ATOMS: atom_id res chain seq x y z
N MET A 1 11.60 -9.82 -15.37
CA MET A 1 11.24 -8.44 -14.99
C MET A 1 9.77 -8.34 -14.62
N LEU A 2 8.83 -8.53 -15.55
CA LEU A 2 7.39 -8.45 -15.24
C LEU A 2 6.96 -9.48 -14.17
N GLN A 3 7.35 -10.74 -14.31
CA GLN A 3 7.01 -11.82 -13.36
C GLN A 3 7.83 -11.84 -12.06
N SER A 4 8.86 -11.00 -11.94
CA SER A 4 9.85 -11.11 -10.85
C SER A 4 10.13 -9.81 -10.11
N GLY A 5 9.55 -8.69 -10.57
CA GLY A 5 9.79 -7.36 -9.99
C GLY A 5 11.23 -6.85 -10.08
N LEU A 6 12.14 -7.56 -10.78
CA LEU A 6 13.55 -7.19 -10.89
C LEU A 6 13.74 -5.81 -11.53
N ARG A 7 14.68 -5.04 -11.01
CA ARG A 7 15.21 -3.84 -11.65
C ARG A 7 16.02 -4.22 -12.88
N ILE A 8 16.28 -3.23 -13.74
CA ILE A 8 17.03 -3.48 -14.98
C ILE A 8 18.48 -3.86 -14.68
N GLU A 9 19.08 -3.23 -13.67
CA GLU A 9 20.44 -3.51 -13.20
C GLU A 9 20.52 -4.93 -12.61
N GLU A 10 19.60 -5.26 -11.71
CA GLU A 10 19.50 -6.62 -11.14
C GLU A 10 19.33 -7.67 -12.23
N ALA A 11 18.53 -7.40 -13.26
CA ALA A 11 18.32 -8.32 -14.38
C ALA A 11 19.57 -8.46 -15.27
N SER A 12 20.38 -7.41 -15.44
CA SER A 12 21.65 -7.50 -16.19
C SER A 12 22.74 -8.25 -15.43
N GLU A 13 22.68 -8.24 -14.10
CA GLU A 13 23.68 -8.85 -13.21
C GLU A 13 23.37 -10.31 -12.84
N LEU A 14 22.23 -10.84 -13.27
CA LEU A 14 21.87 -12.25 -13.07
C LEU A 14 22.79 -13.17 -13.88
N ALA A 15 23.39 -14.14 -13.21
CA ALA A 15 24.17 -15.22 -13.80
C ALA A 15 23.47 -16.57 -13.61
N THR A 16 23.94 -17.61 -14.34
CA THR A 16 23.44 -18.98 -14.12
C THR A 16 23.68 -19.47 -12.69
N LEU A 17 24.70 -18.93 -12.02
CA LEU A 17 25.03 -19.21 -10.61
C LEU A 17 23.99 -18.68 -9.62
N ASP A 18 23.19 -17.69 -10.02
CA ASP A 18 22.15 -17.10 -9.19
C ASP A 18 20.85 -17.93 -9.21
N VAL A 19 20.77 -18.99 -10.02
CA VAL A 19 19.64 -19.93 -10.06
C VAL A 19 19.85 -21.02 -9.02
N LEU A 20 19.15 -20.91 -7.91
CA LEU A 20 19.21 -21.85 -6.80
C LEU A 20 18.16 -22.95 -6.97
N ARG A 21 18.55 -24.20 -6.69
CA ARG A 21 17.64 -25.35 -6.59
C ARG A 21 17.51 -25.73 -5.12
N ARG A 22 16.29 -25.69 -4.58
CA ARG A 22 15.99 -26.14 -3.21
C ARG A 22 15.00 -27.29 -3.22
N ARG A 23 15.24 -28.27 -2.35
CA ARG A 23 14.32 -29.36 -2.09
C ARG A 23 13.55 -29.04 -0.82
N HIS A 24 12.24 -29.03 -0.90
CA HIS A 24 11.36 -28.77 0.24
C HIS A 24 11.06 -30.09 0.97
N PRO A 25 10.73 -30.07 2.27
CA PRO A 25 10.42 -31.27 3.04
C PRO A 25 9.27 -32.12 2.49
N ASP A 26 8.36 -31.53 1.71
CA ASP A 26 7.29 -32.24 0.99
C ASP A 26 7.76 -33.02 -0.25
N GLY A 27 9.07 -33.02 -0.54
CA GLY A 27 9.68 -33.68 -1.68
C GLY A 27 9.69 -32.86 -2.97
N ARG A 28 9.01 -31.71 -3.01
CA ARG A 28 8.98 -30.83 -4.20
C ARG A 28 10.30 -30.09 -4.36
N THR A 29 10.69 -29.88 -5.62
CA THR A 29 11.88 -29.08 -5.96
C THR A 29 11.43 -27.71 -6.41
N TYR A 30 11.93 -26.68 -5.75
CA TYR A 30 11.69 -25.28 -6.06
C TYR A 30 12.95 -24.66 -6.63
N TYR A 31 12.77 -23.85 -7.68
CA TYR A 31 13.84 -23.00 -8.19
C TYR A 31 13.65 -21.58 -7.68
N MET A 32 14.76 -20.92 -7.39
CA MET A 32 14.77 -19.57 -6.84
C MET A 32 15.88 -18.74 -7.48
N LEU A 33 15.67 -17.44 -7.61
CA LEU A 33 16.68 -16.48 -8.02
C LEU A 33 17.27 -15.81 -6.80
N HIS A 34 18.58 -15.92 -6.62
CA HIS A 34 19.32 -15.09 -5.69
C HIS A 34 19.61 -13.74 -6.34
N VAL A 35 19.01 -12.67 -5.80
CA VAL A 35 19.16 -11.32 -6.32
C VAL A 35 20.07 -10.54 -5.39
N LYS A 36 21.18 -10.05 -5.95
CA LYS A 36 22.16 -9.22 -5.25
C LYS A 36 21.52 -7.87 -4.87
N PRO A 37 21.97 -7.22 -3.78
CA PRO A 37 21.45 -5.92 -3.41
C PRO A 37 21.77 -4.90 -4.52
N SER A 38 20.87 -3.96 -4.73
CA SER A 38 21.05 -2.86 -5.67
C SER A 38 20.57 -1.57 -5.00
N LYS A 39 21.39 -0.51 -5.04
CA LYS A 39 21.09 0.77 -4.37
C LYS A 39 20.94 0.58 -2.84
N PHE A 40 19.81 1.01 -2.27
CA PHE A 40 19.48 0.91 -0.84
C PHE A 40 18.69 -0.36 -0.49
N ASP A 41 18.56 -1.30 -1.43
CA ASP A 41 17.77 -2.53 -1.25
C ASP A 41 18.62 -3.68 -0.68
N HIS A 42 17.94 -4.67 -0.13
CA HIS A 42 18.56 -5.85 0.48
C HIS A 42 18.70 -6.99 -0.54
N ALA A 43 19.68 -7.87 -0.32
CA ALA A 43 19.75 -9.14 -1.03
C ALA A 43 18.47 -9.93 -0.77
N ARG A 44 17.97 -10.63 -1.79
CA ARG A 44 16.70 -11.35 -1.68
C ARG A 44 16.66 -12.58 -2.55
N VAL A 45 15.68 -13.43 -2.27
CA VAL A 45 15.42 -14.64 -3.03
C VAL A 45 14.02 -14.57 -3.63
N VAL A 46 13.93 -14.67 -4.95
CA VAL A 46 12.66 -14.61 -5.69
C VAL A 46 12.30 -16.00 -6.19
N PRO A 47 11.12 -16.58 -5.85
CA PRO A 47 10.69 -17.85 -6.38
C PRO A 47 10.57 -17.83 -7.91
N ILE A 48 11.02 -18.90 -8.56
CA ILE A 48 10.87 -19.10 -10.01
C ILE A 48 9.65 -19.98 -10.23
N GLY A 49 8.54 -19.37 -10.63
CA GLY A 49 7.39 -20.11 -11.16
C GLY A 49 7.63 -20.65 -12.57
N ASP A 50 6.75 -21.51 -13.06
CA ASP A 50 6.90 -22.22 -14.34
C ASP A 50 7.16 -21.28 -15.52
N GLY A 51 6.43 -20.16 -15.59
CA GLY A 51 6.61 -19.16 -16.63
C GLY A 51 8.01 -18.53 -16.63
N LEU A 52 8.49 -18.09 -15.45
CA LEU A 52 9.81 -17.47 -15.32
C LEU A 52 10.92 -18.48 -15.57
N GLY A 53 10.73 -19.72 -15.09
CA GLY A 53 11.67 -20.82 -15.29
C GLY A 53 11.85 -21.16 -16.77
N ARG A 54 10.74 -21.23 -17.52
CA ARG A 54 10.77 -21.42 -18.97
C ARG A 54 11.56 -20.32 -19.68
N VAL A 55 11.34 -19.05 -19.32
CA VAL A 55 12.06 -17.91 -19.94
C VAL A 55 13.56 -17.97 -19.63
N ILE A 56 13.95 -18.27 -18.39
CA ILE A 56 15.37 -18.39 -18.01
C ILE A 56 16.03 -19.55 -18.75
N ALA A 57 15.37 -20.71 -18.81
CA ALA A 57 15.87 -21.87 -19.55
C ALA A 57 16.04 -21.55 -21.04
N GLU A 58 15.10 -20.81 -21.63
CA GLU A 58 15.19 -20.36 -23.02
C GLU A 58 16.35 -19.38 -23.24
N ILE A 59 16.57 -18.42 -22.34
CA ILE A 59 17.74 -17.52 -22.39
C ILE A 59 19.03 -18.33 -22.37
N ILE A 60 19.17 -19.28 -21.43
CA ILE A 60 20.37 -20.13 -21.32
C ILE A 60 20.60 -20.92 -22.61
N ARG A 61 19.54 -21.53 -23.16
CA ARG A 61 19.60 -22.28 -24.42
C ARG A 61 20.01 -21.39 -25.58
N GLN A 62 19.42 -20.20 -25.68
CA GLN A 62 19.70 -19.23 -26.74
C GLN A 62 21.17 -18.76 -26.70
N VAL A 63 21.68 -18.42 -25.51
CA VAL A 63 23.07 -17.96 -25.34
C VAL A 63 24.06 -19.06 -25.68
N LYS A 64 23.83 -20.29 -25.18
CA LYS A 64 24.64 -21.46 -25.52
C LYS A 64 24.70 -21.70 -27.03
N ALA A 65 23.53 -21.71 -27.68
CA ALA A 65 23.42 -21.93 -29.11
C ALA A 65 24.09 -20.80 -29.92
N PHE A 66 23.91 -19.55 -29.52
CA PHE A 66 24.49 -18.39 -30.19
C PHE A 66 26.02 -18.42 -30.21
N TYR A 67 26.64 -18.78 -29.09
CA TYR A 67 28.10 -18.88 -28.99
C TYR A 67 28.66 -20.26 -29.36
N GLY A 68 27.81 -21.25 -29.67
CA GLY A 68 28.25 -22.62 -29.94
C GLY A 68 28.94 -23.28 -28.74
N THR A 69 28.41 -23.09 -27.52
CA THR A 69 29.03 -23.54 -26.27
C THR A 69 28.11 -24.42 -25.43
N ASP A 70 28.68 -25.36 -24.68
CA ASP A 70 27.93 -26.26 -23.79
C ASP A 70 27.43 -25.58 -22.50
N ARG A 71 27.98 -24.41 -22.19
CA ARG A 71 27.68 -23.61 -20.99
C ARG A 71 27.60 -22.13 -21.36
N VAL A 72 26.86 -21.36 -20.58
CA VAL A 72 26.85 -19.89 -20.73
C VAL A 72 28.28 -19.36 -20.53
N PRO A 73 28.88 -18.67 -21.51
CA PRO A 73 30.26 -18.20 -21.40
C PRO A 73 30.44 -17.19 -20.27
N HIS A 74 31.61 -17.20 -19.63
CA HIS A 74 31.97 -16.19 -18.63
C HIS A 74 32.38 -14.88 -19.30
N CYS A 75 31.87 -13.76 -18.80
CA CYS A 75 32.30 -12.43 -19.21
C CYS A 75 32.49 -11.50 -18.01
N ASP A 76 33.30 -10.46 -18.20
CA ASP A 76 33.50 -9.40 -17.23
C ASP A 76 32.30 -8.45 -17.27
N HIS A 77 31.92 -7.91 -16.12
CA HIS A 77 30.83 -6.95 -16.02
C HIS A 77 31.23 -5.75 -15.15
N TYR A 78 30.49 -4.67 -15.30
CA TYR A 78 30.74 -3.40 -14.65
C TYR A 78 29.40 -2.81 -14.26
N ASP A 79 29.23 -2.56 -12.96
CA ASP A 79 28.11 -1.82 -12.42
C ASP A 79 28.33 -0.33 -12.68
N ALA A 80 27.54 0.23 -13.59
CA ALA A 80 27.60 1.64 -13.94
C ALA A 80 27.08 2.57 -12.82
N GLY A 81 26.20 2.07 -11.96
CA GLY A 81 25.64 2.82 -10.83
C GLY A 81 26.64 2.94 -9.68
N GLU A 82 27.26 1.82 -9.31
CA GLU A 82 28.27 1.79 -8.24
C GLU A 82 29.69 2.09 -8.72
N LYS A 83 29.88 2.21 -10.04
CA LYS A 83 31.18 2.45 -10.70
C LYS A 83 32.23 1.41 -10.31
N ARG A 84 31.83 0.14 -10.32
CA ARG A 84 32.61 -0.99 -9.82
C ARG A 84 32.63 -2.14 -10.81
N ALA A 85 33.80 -2.77 -10.98
CA ALA A 85 33.89 -4.03 -11.69
C ALA A 85 33.21 -5.14 -10.88
N LEU A 86 32.38 -5.94 -11.56
CA LEU A 86 31.73 -7.12 -11.00
C LEU A 86 32.56 -8.37 -11.32
N PRO A 87 32.42 -9.45 -10.53
CA PRO A 87 33.14 -10.69 -10.79
C PRO A 87 32.87 -11.25 -12.20
N ARG A 88 33.89 -11.87 -12.80
CA ARG A 88 33.74 -12.59 -14.05
C ARG A 88 32.83 -13.80 -13.87
N ALA A 89 31.66 -13.78 -14.51
CA ALA A 89 30.60 -14.75 -14.26
C ALA A 89 29.83 -15.11 -15.54
N PRO A 90 29.07 -16.23 -15.56
CA PRO A 90 28.22 -16.62 -16.68
C PRO A 90 26.89 -15.84 -16.66
N TYR A 91 26.96 -14.53 -16.93
CA TYR A 91 25.79 -13.63 -16.96
C TYR A 91 24.77 -14.09 -18.01
N LEU A 92 23.48 -14.00 -17.68
CA LEU A 92 22.39 -14.49 -18.53
C LEU A 92 22.14 -13.60 -19.75
N LEU A 93 22.24 -12.28 -19.59
CA LEU A 93 22.00 -11.32 -20.66
C LEU A 93 23.32 -10.91 -21.31
N GLN A 94 23.67 -11.53 -22.44
CA GLN A 94 24.91 -11.26 -23.17
C GLN A 94 24.69 -10.56 -24.51
N GLY A 95 25.75 -9.89 -24.99
CA GLY A 95 25.82 -9.22 -26.29
C GLY A 95 25.85 -10.20 -27.47
N CYS A 96 25.90 -9.68 -28.69
CA CYS A 96 25.82 -10.47 -29.91
C CYS A 96 27.11 -10.48 -30.75
N ARG A 97 28.25 -10.08 -30.18
CA ARG A 97 29.55 -10.11 -30.89
C ARG A 97 30.53 -11.06 -30.23
N HIS A 98 30.73 -10.87 -28.92
CA HIS A 98 31.53 -11.74 -28.06
C HIS A 98 30.83 -11.84 -26.70
N PRO A 99 31.25 -12.76 -25.81
CA PRO A 99 30.76 -12.79 -24.44
C PRO A 99 31.01 -11.45 -23.75
N SER A 100 29.94 -10.71 -23.53
CA SER A 100 29.92 -9.44 -22.82
C SER A 100 28.53 -9.18 -22.27
N PRO A 101 28.37 -8.52 -21.14
CA PRO A 101 27.07 -8.17 -20.60
C PRO A 101 26.30 -7.28 -21.59
N LEU A 102 24.98 -7.47 -21.66
CA LEU A 102 24.11 -6.64 -22.47
C LEU A 102 23.97 -5.26 -21.81
N ALA A 103 24.32 -4.20 -22.54
CA ALA A 103 24.21 -2.84 -22.03
C ALA A 103 22.76 -2.49 -21.63
N LEU A 104 22.58 -1.74 -20.54
CA LEU A 104 21.25 -1.30 -20.07
C LEU A 104 20.48 -0.52 -21.15
N ALA A 105 21.17 0.28 -21.95
CA ALA A 105 20.58 0.97 -23.09
C ALA A 105 20.04 -0.02 -24.14
N ALA A 106 20.74 -1.13 -24.41
CA ALA A 106 20.28 -2.15 -25.33
C ALA A 106 19.03 -2.87 -24.80
N ILE A 107 18.94 -3.13 -23.49
CA ILE A 107 17.73 -3.67 -22.86
C ILE A 107 16.55 -2.71 -23.05
N ARG A 108 16.74 -1.40 -22.77
CA ARG A 108 15.71 -0.37 -22.97
C ARG A 108 15.25 -0.29 -24.42
N THR A 109 16.19 -0.26 -25.37
CA THR A 109 15.89 -0.22 -26.81
C THR A 109 15.14 -1.46 -27.27
N ARG A 110 15.53 -2.66 -26.80
CA ARG A 110 14.85 -3.92 -27.11
C ARG A 110 13.43 -3.95 -26.56
N LEU A 111 13.20 -3.50 -25.32
CA LEU A 111 11.86 -3.36 -24.76
C LEU A 111 11.01 -2.39 -25.58
N ALA A 112 11.53 -1.21 -25.91
CA ALA A 112 10.80 -0.25 -26.74
C ALA A 112 10.46 -0.79 -28.13
N ARG A 113 11.37 -1.56 -28.74
CA ARG A 113 11.09 -2.26 -30.01
C ARG A 113 9.96 -3.28 -29.85
N LEU A 114 10.01 -4.10 -28.80
CA LEU A 114 8.98 -5.10 -28.52
C LEU A 114 7.62 -4.44 -28.24
N SER A 115 7.57 -3.33 -27.51
CA SER A 115 6.32 -2.59 -27.28
C SER A 115 5.69 -2.09 -28.58
N ARG A 116 6.49 -1.60 -29.52
CA ARG A 116 6.01 -1.19 -30.85
C ARG A 116 5.51 -2.37 -31.68
N LEU A 117 6.25 -3.48 -31.71
CA LEU A 117 5.87 -4.69 -32.45
C LEU A 117 4.60 -5.34 -31.89
N ALA A 118 4.41 -5.28 -30.56
CA ALA A 118 3.21 -5.75 -29.91
C ALA A 118 2.03 -4.76 -29.98
N GLU A 119 2.23 -3.61 -30.65
CA GLU A 119 1.27 -2.52 -30.71
C GLU A 119 0.70 -2.13 -29.33
N ALA A 120 1.53 -2.16 -28.30
CA ALA A 120 1.08 -1.91 -26.94
C ALA A 120 0.35 -0.55 -26.84
N ARG A 121 -0.79 -0.54 -26.15
CA ARG A 121 -1.61 0.66 -25.92
C ARG A 121 -1.83 0.87 -24.43
N SER A 122 -1.93 2.13 -24.05
CA SER A 122 -2.40 2.55 -22.73
C SER A 122 -3.93 2.48 -22.67
N ALA A 123 -4.51 2.62 -21.47
CA ALA A 123 -5.96 2.56 -21.27
C ALA A 123 -6.74 3.65 -22.02
N ASP A 124 -6.08 4.76 -22.36
CA ASP A 124 -6.61 5.86 -23.16
C ASP A 124 -6.44 5.66 -24.68
N GLY A 125 -5.95 4.50 -25.12
CA GLY A 125 -5.72 4.16 -26.52
C GLY A 125 -4.43 4.74 -27.11
N SER A 126 -3.63 5.49 -26.34
CA SER A 126 -2.34 6.00 -26.80
C SER A 126 -1.28 4.90 -26.91
N SER A 127 -0.26 5.12 -27.77
CA SER A 127 0.85 4.17 -27.93
C SER A 127 1.67 4.06 -26.64
N LEU A 128 1.90 2.84 -26.17
CA LEU A 128 2.63 2.55 -24.93
C LEU A 128 4.02 2.00 -25.24
N ILE A 129 5.05 2.65 -24.68
CA ILE A 129 6.42 2.13 -24.68
C ILE A 129 6.75 1.64 -23.27
N VAL A 130 6.78 0.32 -23.09
CA VAL A 130 7.06 -0.31 -21.81
C VAL A 130 8.51 -0.07 -21.42
N ARG A 131 8.73 0.61 -20.30
CA ARG A 131 10.05 0.80 -19.70
C ARG A 131 10.29 -0.27 -18.64
N PRO A 132 11.56 -0.57 -18.32
CA PRO A 132 11.90 -1.53 -17.27
C PRO A 132 11.20 -1.24 -15.92
N HIS A 133 11.08 0.04 -15.56
CA HIS A 133 10.38 0.45 -14.34
C HIS A 133 8.88 0.17 -14.39
N ASP A 134 8.25 0.20 -15.58
CA ASP A 134 6.83 -0.11 -15.73
C ASP A 134 6.54 -1.58 -15.42
N CYS A 135 7.48 -2.49 -15.71
CA CYS A 135 7.36 -3.89 -15.27
C CYS A 135 7.23 -4.00 -13.74
N ARG A 136 8.00 -3.20 -12.99
CA ARG A 136 7.92 -3.19 -11.52
C ARG A 136 6.65 -2.49 -11.02
N ARG A 137 6.19 -1.45 -11.72
CA ARG A 137 4.91 -0.77 -11.46
C ARG A 137 3.69 -1.62 -11.80
N ALA A 138 3.82 -2.66 -12.62
CA ALA A 138 2.77 -3.65 -12.86
C ALA A 138 2.83 -4.77 -11.82
N PHE A 139 4.03 -5.28 -11.52
CA PHE A 139 4.26 -6.37 -10.57
C PHE A 139 3.71 -6.07 -9.16
N ALA A 140 4.01 -4.89 -8.61
CA ALA A 140 3.63 -4.59 -7.22
C ALA A 140 2.10 -4.48 -7.03
N PRO A 141 1.35 -3.72 -7.86
CA PRO A 141 -0.11 -3.71 -7.80
C PRO A 141 -0.75 -5.07 -8.11
N GLU A 142 -0.20 -5.85 -9.05
CA GLU A 142 -0.73 -7.19 -9.36
C GLU A 142 -0.68 -8.10 -8.13
N HIS A 143 0.44 -8.10 -7.41
CA HIS A 143 0.55 -8.85 -6.15
C HIS A 143 -0.38 -8.32 -5.06
N LEU A 144 -0.54 -7.00 -4.92
CA LEU A 144 -1.49 -6.40 -3.97
C LEU A 144 -2.93 -6.82 -4.29
N ASN A 145 -3.34 -6.74 -5.55
CA ASN A 145 -4.67 -7.12 -6.01
C ASN A 145 -4.94 -8.62 -5.81
N ASN A 146 -3.89 -9.45 -5.83
CA ASN A 146 -3.96 -10.87 -5.52
C ASN A 146 -3.86 -11.17 -4.01
N ASN A 147 -4.08 -10.19 -3.14
CA ASN A 147 -4.05 -10.32 -1.68
C ASN A 147 -2.68 -10.80 -1.13
N THR A 148 -1.59 -10.57 -1.86
CA THR A 148 -0.25 -10.88 -1.32
C THR A 148 0.05 -9.93 -0.16
N PRO A 149 0.46 -10.41 1.03
CA PRO A 149 0.75 -9.53 2.16
C PRO A 149 1.85 -8.52 1.84
N ILE A 150 1.69 -7.27 2.31
CA ILE A 150 2.62 -6.15 2.00
C ILE A 150 4.07 -6.49 2.35
N HIS A 151 4.32 -7.14 3.49
CA HIS A 151 5.66 -7.55 3.91
C HIS A 151 6.28 -8.62 2.98
N VAL A 152 5.45 -9.47 2.34
CA VAL A 152 5.91 -10.42 1.31
C VAL A 152 6.28 -9.68 0.04
N ILE A 153 5.46 -8.70 -0.40
CA ILE A 153 5.77 -7.87 -1.57
C ILE A 153 7.04 -7.06 -1.34
N GLN A 154 7.20 -6.50 -0.14
CA GLN A 154 8.42 -5.81 0.29
C GLN A 154 9.65 -6.72 0.14
N ALA A 155 9.56 -7.96 0.64
CA ALA A 155 10.63 -8.94 0.54
C ALA A 155 10.94 -9.34 -0.92
N LEU A 156 9.91 -9.52 -1.76
CA LEU A 156 10.05 -9.85 -3.19
C LEU A 156 10.69 -8.71 -3.99
N LEU A 157 10.43 -7.46 -3.61
CA LEU A 157 11.00 -6.28 -4.26
C LEU A 157 12.36 -5.88 -3.70
N GLY A 158 12.71 -6.31 -2.48
CA GLY A 158 13.96 -5.95 -1.81
C GLY A 158 13.94 -4.61 -1.08
N HIS A 159 12.75 -4.05 -0.87
CA HIS A 159 12.59 -2.72 -0.29
C HIS A 159 12.98 -2.70 1.20
N ALA A 160 13.81 -1.73 1.59
CA ALA A 160 14.22 -1.54 2.98
C ALA A 160 13.06 -1.12 3.91
N SER A 161 12.08 -0.37 3.39
CA SER A 161 10.88 0.06 4.11
C SER A 161 9.61 -0.31 3.35
N PRO A 162 8.54 -0.74 4.07
CA PRO A 162 7.22 -0.96 3.46
C PRO A 162 6.61 0.33 2.87
N ASP A 163 7.05 1.52 3.27
CA ASP A 163 6.52 2.80 2.78
C ASP A 163 6.57 2.89 1.24
N THR A 164 7.64 2.35 0.66
CA THR A 164 7.84 2.31 -0.79
C THR A 164 6.89 1.33 -1.51
N VAL A 165 6.40 0.31 -0.81
CA VAL A 165 5.33 -0.58 -1.30
C VAL A 165 3.97 0.08 -1.13
N MET A 166 3.77 0.84 -0.05
CA MET A 166 2.50 1.54 0.23
C MET A 166 2.13 2.56 -0.87
N VAL A 167 3.08 3.06 -1.65
CA VAL A 167 2.82 3.88 -2.84
C VAL A 167 1.89 3.18 -3.85
N TYR A 168 1.89 1.84 -3.88
CA TYR A 168 1.01 1.05 -4.73
C TYR A 168 -0.33 0.70 -4.05
N ALA A 169 -0.43 0.79 -2.73
CA ALA A 169 -1.58 0.35 -1.94
C ALA A 169 -2.58 1.49 -1.72
N LYS A 170 -3.37 1.82 -2.76
CA LYS A 170 -4.47 2.77 -2.62
C LYS A 170 -5.64 2.14 -1.89
N LEU A 171 -6.00 2.67 -0.73
CA LEU A 171 -7.16 2.26 0.03
C LEU A 171 -8.35 3.20 -0.23
N TYR A 172 -9.38 2.69 -0.91
CA TYR A 172 -10.64 3.40 -1.09
C TYR A 172 -11.61 3.07 0.05
N PRO A 173 -12.51 3.98 0.48
CA PRO A 173 -13.47 3.71 1.55
C PRO A 173 -14.33 2.46 1.30
N SER A 174 -14.73 2.20 0.05
CA SER A 174 -15.45 0.99 -0.34
C SER A 174 -14.61 -0.28 -0.12
N THR A 175 -13.35 -0.26 -0.55
CA THR A 175 -12.40 -1.36 -0.35
C THR A 175 -12.19 -1.66 1.13
N LEU A 176 -12.09 -0.64 1.97
CA LEU A 176 -11.97 -0.81 3.42
C LEU A 176 -13.19 -1.55 4.00
N VAL A 177 -14.39 -1.10 3.65
CA VAL A 177 -15.64 -1.71 4.13
C VAL A 177 -15.76 -3.16 3.65
N GLU A 178 -15.41 -3.43 2.39
CA GLU A 178 -15.49 -4.76 1.80
C GLU A 178 -14.48 -5.73 2.42
N GLU A 179 -13.21 -5.37 2.51
CA GLU A 179 -12.19 -6.23 3.12
C GLU A 179 -12.44 -6.41 4.62
N TYR A 180 -12.92 -5.39 5.33
CA TYR A 180 -13.36 -5.53 6.73
C TYR A 180 -14.48 -6.56 6.85
N ARG A 181 -15.52 -6.44 6.02
CA ARG A 181 -16.62 -7.41 6.00
C ARG A 181 -16.15 -8.81 5.68
N LYS A 182 -15.25 -8.99 4.72
CA LYS A 182 -14.68 -10.29 4.34
C LYS A 182 -13.91 -10.93 5.49
N ALA A 183 -13.06 -10.16 6.17
CA ALA A 183 -12.30 -10.63 7.32
C ALA A 183 -13.21 -11.02 8.49
N VAL A 184 -14.19 -10.18 8.83
CA VAL A 184 -15.16 -10.45 9.90
C VAL A 184 -16.07 -11.63 9.54
N ARG A 185 -16.56 -11.70 8.29
CA ARG A 185 -17.44 -12.75 7.80
C ARG A 185 -16.80 -14.13 7.90
N ALA A 186 -15.54 -14.28 7.51
CA ALA A 186 -14.84 -15.55 7.62
C ALA A 186 -14.75 -16.01 9.09
N VAL A 187 -14.31 -15.13 9.99
CA VAL A 187 -14.12 -15.46 11.41
C VAL A 187 -15.45 -15.73 12.13
N TYR A 188 -16.48 -14.92 11.85
CA TYR A 188 -17.76 -15.04 12.55
C TYR A 188 -18.61 -16.22 12.04
N THR A 189 -18.57 -16.52 10.74
CA THR A 189 -19.34 -17.67 10.20
C THR A 189 -18.81 -18.98 10.76
N ASP A 190 -17.48 -19.13 10.86
CA ASP A 190 -16.85 -20.35 11.36
C ASP A 190 -17.12 -20.60 12.84
N HIS A 191 -17.27 -19.54 13.65
CA HIS A 191 -17.48 -19.66 15.10
C HIS A 191 -18.94 -19.54 15.55
N HIS A 192 -19.78 -18.77 14.83
CA HIS A 192 -21.13 -18.42 15.27
C HIS A 192 -22.23 -18.89 14.29
N GLY A 193 -21.86 -19.60 13.22
CA GLY A 193 -22.79 -20.18 12.24
C GLY A 193 -23.32 -19.16 11.22
N ALA A 194 -24.09 -19.64 10.24
CA ALA A 194 -24.56 -18.85 9.10
C ALA A 194 -25.50 -17.68 9.50
N ASP A 195 -26.22 -17.80 10.62
CA ASP A 195 -27.14 -16.78 11.12
C ASP A 195 -26.43 -15.59 11.78
N SER A 196 -25.13 -15.71 12.10
CA SER A 196 -24.35 -14.63 12.72
C SER A 196 -24.20 -13.37 11.86
N LEU A 197 -24.46 -13.50 10.55
CA LEU A 197 -24.41 -12.42 9.57
C LEU A 197 -25.78 -12.02 9.06
N ARG A 198 -26.85 -12.55 9.66
CA ARG A 198 -28.21 -12.12 9.37
C ARG A 198 -28.32 -10.65 9.74
N ASN A 199 -28.84 -9.84 8.82
CA ASN A 199 -29.22 -8.47 9.18
C ASN A 199 -30.21 -8.55 10.34
N PRO A 200 -30.01 -7.79 11.44
CA PRO A 200 -30.95 -7.78 12.54
C PRO A 200 -32.35 -7.43 12.03
N THR A 201 -33.39 -8.07 12.58
CA THR A 201 -34.77 -7.71 12.26
C THR A 201 -35.05 -6.29 12.73
N ARG A 202 -36.18 -5.73 12.28
CA ARG A 202 -36.64 -4.43 12.73
C ARG A 202 -36.84 -4.40 14.25
N GLU A 203 -37.33 -5.49 14.82
CA GLU A 203 -37.56 -5.66 16.26
C GLU A 203 -36.23 -5.72 17.04
N GLU A 204 -35.25 -6.51 16.56
CA GLU A 204 -33.92 -6.58 17.17
C GLU A 204 -33.17 -5.24 17.09
N TRP A 205 -33.35 -4.50 15.98
CA TRP A 205 -32.84 -3.14 15.86
C TRP A 205 -33.50 -2.19 16.85
N ALA A 206 -34.83 -2.28 17.03
CA ALA A 206 -35.55 -1.44 17.98
C ALA A 206 -35.12 -1.74 19.43
N GLU A 207 -34.92 -3.01 19.79
CA GLU A 207 -34.44 -3.44 21.10
C GLU A 207 -32.98 -2.99 21.35
N PHE A 208 -32.10 -3.15 20.36
CA PHE A 208 -30.72 -2.64 20.42
C PHE A 208 -30.70 -1.12 20.57
N GLN A 209 -31.53 -0.39 19.82
CA GLN A 209 -31.66 1.06 19.91
C GLN A 209 -32.20 1.51 21.27
N ALA A 210 -33.15 0.78 21.85
CA ALA A 210 -33.65 1.05 23.21
C ALA A 210 -32.56 0.95 24.28
N SER A 211 -31.54 0.11 24.06
CA SER A 211 -30.36 -0.01 24.94
C SER A 211 -29.25 1.01 24.67
N CYS A 212 -29.29 1.69 23.51
CA CYS A 212 -28.30 2.68 23.09
C CYS A 212 -28.68 4.10 23.54
N SER A 213 -28.71 4.35 24.84
CA SER A 213 -28.84 5.70 25.37
C SER A 213 -27.56 6.52 25.14
N MET A 214 -27.49 7.21 24.00
CA MET A 214 -26.45 8.20 23.75
C MET A 214 -26.59 9.34 24.76
N ARG A 215 -25.49 9.71 25.42
CA ARG A 215 -25.50 10.81 26.39
C ARG A 215 -25.53 12.14 25.64
N ASP A 216 -26.50 12.99 25.98
CA ASP A 216 -26.49 14.36 25.50
C ASP A 216 -25.49 15.22 26.30
N MET A 217 -24.53 15.81 25.59
CA MET A 217 -23.51 16.69 26.14
C MET A 217 -23.80 18.17 25.82
N GLY A 218 -25.02 18.49 25.40
CA GLY A 218 -25.49 19.81 25.00
C GLY A 218 -25.10 20.15 23.56
N THR A 219 -23.80 20.20 23.26
CA THR A 219 -23.29 20.55 21.91
C THR A 219 -23.19 19.35 20.95
N HIS A 220 -23.21 18.14 21.48
CA HIS A 220 -23.01 16.90 20.75
C HIS A 220 -23.62 15.73 21.52
N LEU A 221 -23.89 14.63 20.83
CA LEU A 221 -24.18 13.34 21.46
C LEU A 221 -22.89 12.56 21.65
N CYS A 222 -22.75 11.90 22.79
CA CYS A 222 -21.65 10.99 23.05
C CYS A 222 -22.08 9.55 22.74
N ALA A 223 -21.50 8.98 21.69
CA ALA A 223 -21.72 7.60 21.25
C ALA A 223 -20.88 6.57 22.02
N LEU A 224 -20.29 6.94 23.17
CA LEU A 224 -19.63 5.98 24.06
C LEU A 224 -20.73 5.18 24.80
N PRO A 225 -20.74 3.83 24.73
CA PRO A 225 -21.81 3.00 25.27
C PRO A 225 -22.20 3.32 26.72
N THR A 226 -23.50 3.19 27.02
CA THR A 226 -24.03 3.39 28.37
C THR A 226 -23.48 2.30 29.29
N GLY A 227 -22.73 2.70 30.32
CA GLY A 227 -22.01 1.79 31.24
C GLY A 227 -20.50 1.97 31.24
N GLU A 228 -19.92 2.56 30.19
CA GLU A 228 -18.49 2.84 30.14
C GLU A 228 -18.12 4.24 30.68
N HIS A 229 -17.09 4.26 31.52
CA HIS A 229 -16.52 5.50 32.05
C HIS A 229 -15.60 6.18 31.02
N CYS A 230 -15.81 7.47 30.79
CA CYS A 230 -14.96 8.25 29.88
C CYS A 230 -13.68 8.68 30.58
N ALA A 231 -12.56 8.01 30.26
CA ALA A 231 -11.24 8.34 30.80
C ALA A 231 -10.74 9.77 30.46
N ARG A 232 -11.40 10.47 29.53
CA ARG A 232 -11.04 11.83 29.08
C ARG A 232 -11.76 12.95 29.83
N GLY A 233 -12.60 12.64 30.82
CA GLY A 233 -13.18 13.64 31.72
C GLY A 233 -13.88 14.81 31.03
N LEU A 234 -14.74 14.53 30.03
CA LEU A 234 -15.54 15.52 29.29
C LEU A 234 -14.77 16.40 28.26
N VAL A 235 -13.50 16.09 27.97
CA VAL A 235 -12.76 16.73 26.87
C VAL A 235 -13.21 16.14 25.51
N CYS A 236 -14.38 16.55 25.05
CA CYS A 236 -15.06 15.92 23.91
C CYS A 236 -14.69 16.49 22.53
N LEU A 237 -14.16 17.71 22.44
CA LEU A 237 -13.76 18.30 21.16
C LEU A 237 -12.53 17.58 20.59
N GLY A 238 -12.74 16.82 19.52
CA GLY A 238 -11.75 15.92 18.93
C GLY A 238 -11.86 14.45 19.39
N CYS A 239 -12.84 14.12 20.23
CA CYS A 239 -13.17 12.74 20.60
C CYS A 239 -13.92 12.03 19.46
N GLY A 240 -13.53 10.80 19.13
CA GLY A 240 -14.18 9.99 18.08
C GLY A 240 -15.63 9.58 18.40
N HIS A 241 -16.02 9.59 19.67
CA HIS A 241 -17.39 9.31 20.10
C HIS A 241 -18.30 10.55 20.05
N ALA A 242 -17.75 11.76 19.92
CA ALA A 242 -18.53 12.98 19.92
C ALA A 242 -19.15 13.24 18.54
N GLN A 243 -20.47 13.18 18.47
CA GLN A 243 -21.30 13.46 17.28
C GLN A 243 -21.94 14.84 17.40
N PRO A 244 -21.39 15.88 16.73
CA PRO A 244 -21.85 17.27 16.86
C PRO A 244 -23.33 17.43 16.49
N LYS A 245 -24.04 18.30 17.22
CA LYS A 245 -25.40 18.72 16.85
C LYS A 245 -25.35 19.82 15.80
N LYS A 246 -26.28 19.80 14.84
CA LYS A 246 -26.53 20.90 13.90
C LYS A 246 -26.88 22.19 14.64
N SER A 247 -27.73 22.14 15.66
CA SER A 247 -28.08 23.30 16.50
C SER A 247 -26.88 23.91 17.24
N ALA A 248 -25.79 23.17 17.43
CA ALA A 248 -24.57 23.67 18.05
C ALA A 248 -23.67 24.45 17.07
N THR A 249 -23.99 24.49 15.77
CA THR A 249 -23.25 25.24 14.75
C THR A 249 -22.95 26.70 15.17
N PRO A 250 -23.91 27.50 15.68
CA PRO A 250 -23.63 28.87 16.11
C PRO A 250 -22.65 28.92 17.29
N VAL A 251 -22.65 27.92 18.17
CA VAL A 251 -21.69 27.82 19.29
C VAL A 251 -20.30 27.57 18.73
N PHE A 252 -20.12 26.59 17.84
CA PHE A 252 -18.81 26.30 17.24
C PHE A 252 -18.26 27.48 16.44
N ARG A 253 -19.09 28.24 15.73
CA ARG A 253 -18.66 29.47 15.05
C ARG A 253 -18.16 30.53 16.03
N ARG A 254 -18.84 30.72 17.17
CA ARG A 254 -18.36 31.63 18.22
C ARG A 254 -17.03 31.16 18.83
N MET A 255 -16.89 29.86 19.10
CA MET A 255 -15.66 29.27 19.61
C MET A 255 -14.50 29.48 18.62
N LEU A 256 -14.73 29.19 17.34
CA LEU A 256 -13.74 29.36 16.28
C LEU A 256 -13.26 30.82 16.20
N ALA A 257 -14.20 31.77 16.09
CA ALA A 257 -13.86 33.18 16.02
C ALA A 257 -13.11 33.65 17.29
N SER A 258 -13.44 33.12 18.46
CA SER A 258 -12.71 33.45 19.70
C SER A 258 -11.29 32.91 19.71
N HIS A 259 -11.08 31.68 19.25
CA HIS A 259 -9.75 31.08 19.22
C HIS A 259 -8.86 31.64 18.11
N GLU A 260 -9.43 32.02 16.96
CA GLU A 260 -8.72 32.75 15.91
C GLU A 260 -8.21 34.11 16.40
N ARG A 261 -9.04 34.87 17.14
CA ARG A 261 -8.60 36.10 17.81
C ARG A 261 -7.51 35.84 18.85
N SER A 262 -7.64 34.77 19.64
CA SER A 262 -6.63 34.40 20.63
C SER A 262 -5.30 34.01 19.99
N LEU A 263 -5.31 33.25 18.91
CA LEU A 263 -4.12 32.85 18.17
C LEU A 263 -3.43 34.06 17.54
N THR A 264 -4.21 34.98 16.98
CA THR A 264 -3.68 36.23 16.41
C THR A 264 -2.96 37.06 17.47
N ARG A 265 -3.55 37.18 18.67
CA ARG A 265 -2.93 37.86 19.81
C ARG A 265 -1.66 37.14 20.28
N ALA A 266 -1.69 35.82 20.41
CA ALA A 266 -0.53 35.02 20.83
C ALA A 266 0.67 35.19 19.88
N ARG A 267 0.41 35.21 18.56
CA ARG A 267 1.44 35.50 17.55
C ARG A 267 1.97 36.93 17.64
N GLY A 268 1.09 37.91 17.82
CA GLY A 268 1.49 39.32 17.99
C GLY A 268 2.33 39.56 19.26
N ASN A 269 2.08 38.79 20.31
CA ASN A 269 2.79 38.86 21.59
C ASN A 269 4.09 38.03 21.63
N GLY A 270 4.41 37.28 20.56
CA GLY A 270 5.60 36.43 20.53
C GLY A 270 5.56 35.25 21.52
N GLU A 271 4.39 34.65 21.76
CA GLU A 271 4.27 33.48 22.65
C GLU A 271 5.15 32.30 22.16
N PRO A 272 5.60 31.42 23.08
CA PRO A 272 6.42 30.25 22.70
C PRO A 272 5.76 29.37 21.65
N ALA A 273 6.55 28.81 20.74
CA ALA A 273 6.08 28.01 19.60
C ALA A 273 5.16 26.84 20.01
N GLY A 274 5.43 26.19 21.14
CA GLY A 274 4.58 25.10 21.66
C GLY A 274 3.17 25.58 22.06
N GLN A 275 3.04 26.81 22.57
CA GLN A 275 1.75 27.39 22.95
C GLN A 275 0.97 27.88 21.73
N ILE A 276 1.68 28.36 20.70
CA ILE A 276 1.09 28.68 19.40
C ILE A 276 0.53 27.39 18.75
N ALA A 277 1.34 26.33 18.70
CA ALA A 277 0.94 25.05 18.12
C ALA A 277 -0.27 24.41 18.85
N ALA A 278 -0.35 24.54 20.18
CA ALA A 278 -1.50 24.07 20.95
C ALA A 278 -2.81 24.76 20.51
N ARG A 279 -2.78 26.09 20.34
CA ARG A 279 -3.95 26.86 19.90
C ARG A 279 -4.34 26.59 18.45
N GLU A 280 -3.36 26.35 17.59
CA GLU A 280 -3.62 25.89 16.22
C GLU A 280 -4.36 24.55 16.20
N LEU A 281 -3.97 23.62 17.08
CA LEU A 281 -4.65 22.33 17.21
C LEU A 281 -6.10 22.48 17.73
N GLU A 282 -6.34 23.39 18.68
CA GLU A 282 -7.69 23.70 19.17
C GLU A 282 -8.60 24.23 18.04
N ILE A 283 -8.09 25.14 17.21
CA ILE A 283 -8.80 25.66 16.03
C ILE A 283 -9.17 24.51 15.08
N VAL A 284 -8.22 23.62 14.76
CA VAL A 284 -8.48 22.47 13.88
C VAL A 284 -9.60 21.57 14.43
N ARG A 285 -9.61 21.32 15.74
CA ARG A 285 -10.66 20.51 16.39
C ARG A 285 -12.03 21.17 16.31
N ILE A 286 -12.11 22.48 16.53
CA ILE A 286 -13.37 23.23 16.42
C ILE A 286 -13.85 23.25 14.96
N GLN A 287 -12.97 23.50 14.00
CA GLN A 287 -13.30 23.49 12.57
C GLN A 287 -13.83 22.12 12.12
N SER A 288 -13.24 21.02 12.62
CA SER A 288 -13.73 19.67 12.36
C SER A 288 -15.13 19.45 12.95
N ALA A 289 -15.37 19.89 14.19
CA ALA A 289 -16.69 19.79 14.82
C ALA A 289 -17.74 20.63 14.08
N LEU A 290 -17.40 21.86 13.70
CA LEU A 290 -18.25 22.78 12.95
C LEU A 290 -18.65 22.18 11.59
N ARG A 291 -17.69 21.69 10.82
CA ARG A 291 -17.94 21.11 9.49
C ARG A 291 -18.90 19.93 9.57
N ARG A 292 -18.64 19.00 10.51
CA ARG A 292 -19.52 17.84 10.74
C ARG A 292 -20.92 18.27 11.16
N ALA A 293 -21.07 19.33 11.94
CA ALA A 293 -22.38 19.87 12.32
C ALA A 293 -23.12 20.52 11.13
N GLU A 294 -22.40 21.22 10.24
CA GLU A 294 -22.95 21.87 9.05
C GLU A 294 -23.40 20.86 7.98
N GLU A 295 -22.74 19.70 7.90
CA GLU A 295 -23.10 18.60 6.99
C GLU A 295 -24.42 17.90 7.38
N LEU A 296 -24.88 18.06 8.63
CA LEU A 296 -26.12 17.45 9.09
C LEU A 296 -27.35 18.19 8.53
N ILE A 297 -28.38 17.42 8.16
CA ILE A 297 -29.64 17.98 7.65
C ILE A 297 -30.59 18.31 8.81
N ALA A 298 -30.55 17.54 9.90
CA ALA A 298 -31.34 17.73 11.12
C ALA A 298 -30.54 17.34 12.38
N ASP A 299 -31.03 17.74 13.56
CA ASP A 299 -30.46 17.32 14.83
C ASP A 299 -30.91 15.91 15.21
N VAL A 300 -29.98 14.96 15.16
CA VAL A 300 -30.22 13.57 15.58
C VAL A 300 -30.62 13.48 17.05
N ALA A 301 -30.13 14.41 17.90
CA ALA A 301 -30.52 14.48 19.32
C ALA A 301 -32.00 14.80 19.53
N ALA A 302 -32.56 15.75 18.76
CA ALA A 302 -33.97 16.09 18.85
C ALA A 302 -34.86 14.93 18.37
N ALA A 303 -34.39 14.16 17.37
CA ALA A 303 -35.08 12.96 16.91
C ALA A 303 -35.03 11.81 17.94
N ILE A 304 -33.97 11.72 18.74
CA ILE A 304 -33.81 10.73 19.81
C ILE A 304 -34.65 11.13 21.04
N GLU A 305 -34.61 12.40 21.45
CA GLU A 305 -35.41 12.92 22.57
C GLU A 305 -36.91 12.87 22.26
N ALA A 306 -37.33 13.05 21.00
CA ALA A 306 -38.73 12.90 20.60
C ALA A 306 -39.20 11.43 20.51
N ALA A 307 -38.27 10.48 20.51
CA ALA A 307 -38.54 9.04 20.41
C ALA A 307 -38.40 8.29 21.75
N ALA A 308 -37.90 8.97 22.79
CA ALA A 308 -37.81 8.50 24.18
C ALA A 308 -39.04 8.89 24.99
#